data_AF-A0A3R7W3Q5-F1
#
_entry.id   AF-A0A3R7W3Q5-F1
#
_cell.length_a   1.000
_cell.length_b   1.000
_cell.length_c   1.000
_cell.angle_alpha   90.00
_cell.angle_beta   90.00
_cell.angle_gamma   90.00
#
_symmetry.space_group_name_H-M   'P 1'
#
loop_
_entity.id
_entity.type
_entity.pdbx_description
1 polymer ?
#
loop_
_entity_poly.entity_id
_entity_poly.type
_entity_poly.pdbx_seq_one_letter_code
_entity_poly.pdbx_strand_id
1 'polypeptide(L)'
;MGLRSRHRRLAGITQEEAYDPETTCIHTQSLEEHLQASIHNVDAFNLIWKRTLGHAGLVVITYEIFLWFQLLTDNSSTLRWTLALALKFIAIGSILCMREHVRTGHRQYLDQGLFYSSSYVLIWLCCSMLLHFNLSVMEISPLCIVYCILSILVLQLVGDNTKAEVARAQQLAKLHRLMVQ
;
A
#
# COMPACT_ATOMS: atom_id res chain seq x y z
N MET A 1 -13.58 13.38 21.11
CA MET A 1 -14.83 13.94 20.57
C MET A 1 -14.65 14.13 19.07
N GLY A 2 -15.28 13.28 18.27
CA GLY A 2 -14.93 13.04 16.87
C GLY A 2 -15.54 14.01 15.86
N LEU A 3 -14.83 14.19 14.75
CA LEU A 3 -15.14 15.01 13.57
C LEU A 3 -16.56 14.83 12.99
N ARG A 4 -17.25 13.74 13.36
CA ARG A 4 -18.64 13.43 13.01
C ARG A 4 -19.66 14.42 13.60
N SER A 5 -19.37 15.07 14.73
CA SER A 5 -20.30 16.07 15.32
C SER A 5 -20.26 17.42 14.58
N ARG A 6 -19.13 17.78 13.97
CA ARG A 6 -18.98 19.05 13.24
C ARG A 6 -19.71 19.02 11.89
N HIS A 7 -19.77 17.86 11.24
CA HIS A 7 -20.53 17.71 9.99
C HIS A 7 -22.04 17.91 10.17
N ARG A 8 -22.60 17.46 11.30
CA ARG A 8 -24.04 17.66 11.59
C ARG A 8 -24.41 19.13 11.81
N ARG A 9 -23.48 19.96 12.29
CA ARG A 9 -23.75 21.40 12.51
C ARG A 9 -23.59 22.25 11.25
N LEU A 10 -22.76 21.82 10.29
CA LEU A 10 -22.58 22.52 9.00
C LEU A 10 -23.74 22.30 8.03
N ALA A 11 -24.49 21.20 8.19
CA ALA A 11 -25.57 20.84 7.28
C ALA A 11 -26.90 21.59 7.51
N GLY A 12 -27.00 22.47 8.53
CA GLY A 12 -28.15 23.36 8.69
C GLY A 12 -29.53 22.66 8.70
N ILE A 13 -29.60 21.41 9.17
CA ILE A 13 -30.86 20.66 9.25
C ILE A 13 -31.57 21.11 10.54
N THR A 14 -32.24 22.25 10.45
CA THR A 14 -33.28 22.68 11.39
C THR A 14 -34.63 22.15 10.92
N GLN A 15 -35.43 21.68 11.88
CA GLN A 15 -36.82 21.18 11.78
C GLN A 15 -36.93 19.72 11.32
N GLU A 16 -37.44 18.81 12.17
CA GLU A 16 -38.87 18.69 12.52
C GLU A 16 -39.75 18.54 11.27
N GLU A 17 -39.38 17.63 10.38
CA GLU A 17 -40.37 16.93 9.56
C GLU A 17 -40.64 15.57 10.18
N ALA A 18 -41.93 15.34 10.41
CA ALA A 18 -42.51 14.21 11.09
C ALA A 18 -41.93 12.88 10.60
N TYR A 19 -41.51 12.05 11.55
CA TYR A 19 -41.30 10.63 11.31
C TYR A 19 -42.66 10.02 11.02
N ASP A 20 -43.02 9.96 9.74
CA ASP A 20 -44.22 9.32 9.23
C ASP A 20 -43.87 7.86 8.89
N PRO A 21 -44.23 6.88 9.76
CA PRO A 21 -43.78 5.49 9.62
C PRO A 21 -44.44 4.76 8.44
N GLU A 22 -45.44 5.35 7.78
CA GLU A 22 -46.16 4.72 6.68
C GLU A 22 -45.65 5.13 5.29
N THR A 23 -44.96 6.27 5.15
CA THR A 23 -44.44 6.76 3.86
C THR A 23 -42.96 6.47 3.64
N THR A 24 -42.19 6.24 4.71
CA THR A 24 -40.93 5.53 4.59
C THR A 24 -41.21 4.04 4.45
N CYS A 25 -41.65 3.64 3.25
CA CYS A 25 -41.17 2.41 2.67
C CYS A 25 -39.67 2.61 2.52
N ILE A 26 -38.95 2.43 3.65
CA ILE A 26 -37.52 2.26 3.66
C ILE A 26 -37.35 1.15 2.66
N HIS A 27 -36.81 1.49 1.49
CA HIS A 27 -36.22 0.52 0.59
C HIS A 27 -35.07 -0.06 1.41
N THR A 28 -35.41 -0.95 2.35
CA THR A 28 -34.49 -1.72 3.14
C THR A 28 -33.87 -2.58 2.08
N GLN A 29 -32.76 -2.10 1.51
CA GLN A 29 -31.85 -2.95 0.76
C GLN A 29 -31.78 -4.23 1.56
N SER A 30 -32.19 -5.33 0.92
CA SER A 30 -32.19 -6.62 1.58
C SER A 30 -30.81 -6.79 2.23
N LEU A 31 -30.74 -7.39 3.42
CA LEU A 31 -29.46 -7.58 4.10
C LEU A 31 -28.42 -8.23 3.15
N GLU A 32 -28.92 -9.06 2.22
CA GLU A 32 -28.18 -9.64 1.11
C GLU A 32 -27.58 -8.60 0.14
N GLU A 33 -28.35 -7.60 -0.31
CA GLU A 33 -27.83 -6.47 -1.09
C GLU A 33 -26.79 -5.65 -0.31
N HIS A 34 -27.00 -5.44 0.99
CA HIS A 34 -26.05 -4.68 1.82
C HIS A 34 -24.73 -5.45 2.02
N LEU A 35 -24.80 -6.76 2.19
CA LEU A 35 -23.64 -7.65 2.26
C LEU A 35 -22.88 -7.71 0.93
N GLN A 36 -23.62 -7.82 -0.18
CA GLN A 36 -23.02 -7.87 -1.51
C GLN A 36 -22.37 -6.53 -1.88
N ALA A 37 -23.00 -5.40 -1.52
CA ALA A 37 -22.42 -4.08 -1.65
C ALA A 37 -21.16 -3.90 -0.77
N SER A 38 -21.18 -4.42 0.46
CA SER A 38 -20.00 -4.38 1.36
C SER A 38 -18.82 -5.16 0.79
N ILE A 39 -19.04 -6.37 0.26
CA ILE A 39 -17.99 -7.19 -0.36
C ILE A 39 -17.46 -6.49 -1.63
N HIS A 40 -18.34 -5.97 -2.47
CA HIS A 40 -17.95 -5.25 -3.68
C HIS A 40 -17.14 -3.98 -3.37
N ASN A 41 -17.48 -3.27 -2.29
CA ASN A 41 -16.74 -2.10 -1.83
C ASN A 41 -15.33 -2.47 -1.33
N VAL A 42 -15.18 -3.62 -0.66
CA VAL A 42 -13.87 -4.12 -0.20
C VAL A 42 -12.98 -4.49 -1.39
N ASP A 43 -13.54 -5.15 -2.41
CA ASP A 43 -12.80 -5.51 -3.62
C ASP A 43 -12.38 -4.27 -4.43
N ALA A 44 -13.28 -3.30 -4.59
CA ALA A 44 -12.98 -2.02 -5.24
C ALA A 44 -11.89 -1.25 -4.48
N PHE A 45 -11.97 -1.20 -3.15
CA PHE A 45 -10.96 -0.58 -2.30
C PHE A 45 -9.59 -1.25 -2.45
N ASN A 46 -9.54 -2.58 -2.42
CA ASN A 46 -8.31 -3.34 -2.61
C ASN A 46 -7.70 -3.09 -4.01
N LEU A 47 -8.53 -3.06 -5.05
CA LEU A 47 -8.10 -2.76 -6.41
C LEU A 47 -7.50 -1.35 -6.54
N ILE A 48 -8.14 -0.34 -5.92
CA ILE A 48 -7.65 1.03 -5.90
C ILE A 48 -6.27 1.09 -5.23
N TRP A 49 -6.10 0.45 -4.07
CA TRP A 49 -4.81 0.45 -3.36
C TRP A 49 -3.70 -0.26 -4.13
N LYS A 50 -3.99 -1.41 -4.74
CA LYS A 50 -3.04 -2.11 -5.62
C LYS A 50 -2.61 -1.23 -6.79
N ARG A 51 -3.56 -0.50 -7.40
CA ARG A 51 -3.28 0.42 -8.50
C ARG A 51 -2.42 1.61 -8.04
N THR A 52 -2.76 2.21 -6.90
CA THR A 52 -1.99 3.33 -6.33
C THR A 52 -0.56 2.93 -6.00
N LEU A 53 -0.37 1.80 -5.32
CA LEU A 53 0.97 1.24 -5.04
C LEU A 53 1.72 0.89 -6.32
N GLY A 54 1.05 0.33 -7.32
CA GLY A 54 1.65 0.02 -8.62
C GLY A 54 2.13 1.27 -9.37
N HIS A 55 1.39 2.38 -9.30
CA HIS A 55 1.81 3.68 -9.85
C HIS A 55 2.95 4.30 -9.03
N ALA A 56 2.88 4.23 -7.70
CA ALA A 56 3.96 4.70 -6.83
C ALA A 56 5.28 3.96 -7.14
N GLY A 57 5.24 2.64 -7.36
CA GLY A 57 6.40 1.87 -7.77
C GLY A 57 7.00 2.33 -9.10
N LEU A 58 6.18 2.68 -10.09
CA LEU A 58 6.67 3.24 -11.36
C LEU A 58 7.36 4.59 -11.16
N VAL A 59 6.78 5.49 -10.36
CA VAL A 59 7.39 6.78 -10.05
C VAL A 59 8.74 6.61 -9.38
N VAL A 60 8.84 5.71 -8.40
CA VAL A 60 10.10 5.41 -7.71
C VAL A 60 11.13 4.81 -8.67
N ILE A 61 10.74 3.91 -9.58
CA ILE A 61 11.64 3.38 -10.62
C ILE A 61 12.15 4.50 -11.52
N THR A 62 11.26 5.38 -12.00
CA THR A 62 11.68 6.49 -12.87
C THR A 62 12.66 7.43 -12.17
N TYR A 63 12.47 7.65 -10.87
CA TYR A 63 13.38 8.45 -10.08
C TYR A 63 14.74 7.76 -9.89
N GLU A 64 14.76 6.45 -9.62
CA GLU A 64 16.03 5.70 -9.53
C GLU A 64 16.78 5.66 -10.86
N ILE A 65 16.07 5.50 -11.98
CA ILE A 65 16.68 5.56 -13.32
C ILE A 65 17.29 6.94 -13.57
N PHE A 66 16.61 8.01 -13.14
CA PHE A 66 17.14 9.36 -13.27
C PHE A 66 18.41 9.56 -12.45
N LEU A 67 18.43 9.11 -11.19
CA LEU A 67 19.65 9.12 -10.35
C LEU A 67 20.77 8.27 -10.97
N TRP A 68 20.41 7.13 -11.55
CA TRP A 68 21.36 6.26 -12.22
C TRP A 68 21.96 6.93 -13.46
N PHE A 69 21.16 7.65 -14.25
CA PHE A 69 21.63 8.43 -15.38
C PHE A 69 22.58 9.55 -14.94
N GLN A 70 22.26 10.28 -13.86
CA GLN A 70 23.16 11.29 -13.30
C GLN A 70 24.49 10.71 -12.85
N LEU A 71 24.48 9.50 -12.27
CA LEU A 71 25.70 8.78 -11.89
C LEU A 71 26.55 8.35 -13.11
N LEU A 72 25.90 8.01 -14.23
CA LEU A 72 26.60 7.65 -15.48
C LEU A 72 27.27 8.87 -16.15
N THR A 73 26.70 10.07 -15.98
CA THR A 73 27.30 11.31 -16.51
C THR A 73 28.49 11.81 -15.70
N ASP A 74 28.68 11.29 -14.49
CA ASP A 74 29.80 11.66 -13.63
C ASP A 74 31.03 10.79 -13.93
N ASN A 75 32.06 11.39 -14.53
CA ASN A 75 33.25 10.70 -15.04
C ASN A 75 34.27 10.42 -13.91
N SER A 76 33.92 9.57 -12.95
CA SER A 76 34.88 9.08 -11.94
C SER A 76 35.16 7.58 -12.10
N SER A 77 36.39 7.23 -12.49
CA SER A 77 36.85 5.86 -12.74
C SER A 77 37.32 5.15 -11.48
N THR A 78 36.49 5.12 -10.43
CA THR A 78 36.84 4.49 -9.15
C THR A 78 35.97 3.27 -8.86
N LEU A 79 36.49 2.34 -8.05
CA LEU A 79 35.76 1.15 -7.55
C LEU A 79 34.44 1.49 -6.83
N ARG A 80 34.30 2.75 -6.39
CA ARG A 80 33.08 3.33 -5.86
C ARG A 80 31.95 3.40 -6.90
N TRP A 81 32.29 3.68 -8.16
CA TRP A 81 31.32 3.76 -9.25
C TRP A 81 30.70 2.40 -9.58
N THR A 82 31.51 1.35 -9.68
CA THR A 82 31.01 -0.01 -9.92
C THR A 82 30.10 -0.49 -8.79
N LEU A 83 30.43 -0.13 -7.55
CA LEU A 83 29.63 -0.46 -6.38
C LEU A 83 28.31 0.34 -6.34
N ALA A 84 28.35 1.63 -6.67
CA ALA A 84 27.16 2.46 -6.77
C ALA A 84 26.19 1.98 -7.88
N LEU A 85 26.72 1.58 -9.05
CA LEU A 85 25.89 0.97 -10.10
C LEU A 85 25.26 -0.35 -9.62
N ALA A 86 26.02 -1.22 -8.98
CA ALA A 86 25.50 -2.48 -8.45
C ALA A 86 24.36 -2.24 -7.45
N LEU A 87 24.53 -1.26 -6.55
CA LEU A 87 23.47 -0.84 -5.61
C LEU A 87 22.22 -0.34 -6.33
N LYS A 88 22.35 0.42 -7.43
CA LYS A 88 21.19 0.85 -8.24
C LYS A 88 20.46 -0.32 -8.89
N PHE A 89 21.19 -1.30 -9.44
CA PHE A 89 20.57 -2.51 -9.99
C PHE A 89 19.80 -3.29 -8.93
N ILE A 90 20.37 -3.47 -7.74
CA ILE A 90 19.72 -4.15 -6.62
C ILE A 90 18.48 -3.37 -6.17
N ALA A 91 18.56 -2.04 -6.07
CA ALA A 91 17.43 -1.19 -5.70
C ALA A 91 16.26 -1.32 -6.69
N ILE A 92 16.54 -1.19 -8.00
CA ILE A 92 15.53 -1.34 -9.05
C ILE A 92 14.93 -2.75 -9.04
N GLY A 93 15.76 -3.79 -8.88
CA GLY A 93 15.32 -5.17 -8.75
C GLY A 93 14.37 -5.36 -7.57
N SER A 94 14.69 -4.80 -6.40
CA SER A 94 13.82 -4.83 -5.22
C SER A 94 12.46 -4.17 -5.48
N ILE A 95 12.46 -2.99 -6.11
CA ILE A 95 11.22 -2.25 -6.42
C ILE A 95 10.36 -3.02 -7.43
N LEU A 96 10.97 -3.62 -8.46
CA LEU A 96 10.27 -4.44 -9.45
C LEU A 96 9.64 -5.67 -8.82
N CYS A 97 10.38 -6.42 -8.01
CA CYS A 97 9.86 -7.57 -7.28
C CYS A 97 8.70 -7.16 -6.35
N MET A 98 8.86 -6.07 -5.60
CA MET A 98 7.80 -5.62 -4.68
C MET A 98 6.55 -5.14 -5.43
N ARG A 99 6.73 -4.45 -6.56
CA ARG A 99 5.61 -4.07 -7.44
C ARG A 99 4.89 -5.28 -8.01
N GLU A 100 5.62 -6.30 -8.45
CA GLU A 100 5.02 -7.53 -8.99
C GLU A 100 4.31 -8.32 -7.88
N HIS A 101 4.84 -8.30 -6.65
CA HIS A 101 4.16 -8.83 -5.49
C HIS A 101 2.82 -8.12 -5.22
N VAL A 102 2.79 -6.78 -5.22
CA VAL A 102 1.54 -6.02 -5.04
C VAL A 102 0.52 -6.34 -6.13
N ARG A 103 0.97 -6.54 -7.38
CA ARG A 103 0.10 -6.82 -8.53
C ARG A 103 -0.46 -8.23 -8.51
N THR A 104 0.40 -9.23 -8.29
CA THR A 104 0.07 -10.65 -8.45
C THR A 104 -0.29 -11.34 -7.14
N GLY A 105 0.08 -10.77 -6.00
CA GLY A 105 -0.07 -11.37 -4.67
C GLY A 105 0.83 -12.59 -4.43
N HIS A 106 1.72 -12.96 -5.35
CA HIS A 106 2.53 -14.16 -5.22
C HIS A 106 3.64 -13.97 -4.19
N ARG A 107 3.74 -14.90 -3.24
CA ARG A 107 4.70 -14.85 -2.13
C ARG A 107 6.16 -14.93 -2.60
N GLN A 108 6.44 -15.61 -3.70
CA GLN A 108 7.80 -15.72 -4.26
C GLN A 108 8.41 -14.34 -4.57
N TYR A 109 7.63 -13.39 -5.07
CA TYR A 109 8.11 -12.04 -5.35
C TYR A 109 8.35 -11.21 -4.07
N LEU A 110 7.64 -11.52 -2.98
CA LEU A 110 7.90 -10.92 -1.67
C LEU A 110 9.26 -11.39 -1.14
N ASP A 111 9.51 -12.70 -1.18
CA ASP A 111 10.76 -13.27 -0.69
C ASP A 111 11.96 -12.74 -1.49
N GLN A 112 11.83 -12.66 -2.82
CA GLN A 112 12.83 -12.05 -3.70
C GLN A 112 13.03 -10.55 -3.42
N GLY A 113 11.93 -9.80 -3.27
CA GLY A 113 11.99 -8.36 -2.98
C GLY A 113 12.68 -8.06 -1.65
N LEU A 114 12.39 -8.86 -0.62
CA LEU A 114 13.03 -8.80 0.70
C LEU A 114 14.51 -9.17 0.63
N PHE A 115 14.88 -10.19 -0.16
CA PHE A 115 16.28 -10.54 -0.38
C PHE A 115 17.06 -9.39 -1.01
N TYR A 116 16.53 -8.76 -2.07
CA TYR A 116 17.17 -7.60 -2.71
C TYR A 116 17.23 -6.38 -1.77
N SER A 117 16.17 -6.08 -1.03
CA SER A 117 16.17 -4.98 -0.05
C SER A 117 17.17 -5.21 1.09
N SER A 118 17.23 -6.45 1.61
CA SER A 118 18.15 -6.81 2.70
C SER A 118 19.61 -6.79 2.23
N SER A 119 19.90 -7.31 1.04
CA SER A 119 21.23 -7.25 0.44
C SER A 119 21.65 -5.81 0.15
N TYR A 120 20.74 -4.94 -0.30
CA TYR A 120 21.01 -3.50 -0.46
C TYR A 120 21.48 -2.86 0.86
N VAL A 121 20.73 -3.07 1.94
CA VAL A 121 21.08 -2.56 3.27
C VAL A 121 22.39 -3.13 3.77
N LEU A 122 22.64 -4.43 3.56
CA LEU A 122 23.86 -5.09 4.01
C LEU A 122 25.09 -4.59 3.27
N ILE A 123 25.01 -4.41 1.95
CA ILE A 123 26.09 -3.82 1.16
C ILE A 123 26.33 -2.38 1.59
N TRP A 124 25.28 -1.60 1.81
CA TRP A 124 25.40 -0.23 2.30
C TRP A 124 26.08 -0.16 3.68
N LEU A 125 25.64 -0.97 4.64
CA LEU A 125 26.25 -1.05 5.97
C LEU A 125 27.71 -1.50 5.89
N CYS A 126 28.02 -2.48 5.05
CA CYS A 126 29.39 -2.92 4.79
C CYS A 126 30.27 -1.77 4.26
N CYS A 127 29.78 -1.02 3.27
CA CYS A 127 30.52 0.11 2.70
C CYS A 127 30.73 1.25 3.71
N SER A 128 29.73 1.53 4.55
CA SER A 128 29.80 2.64 5.50
C SER A 128 30.64 2.30 6.73
N MET A 129 30.47 1.10 7.30
CA MET A 129 31.10 0.71 8.57
C MET A 129 32.47 0.05 8.41
N LEU A 130 32.64 -0.81 7.39
CA LEU A 130 33.92 -1.51 7.19
C LEU A 130 34.86 -0.68 6.32
N LEU A 131 34.36 -0.12 5.21
CA LEU A 131 35.19 0.59 4.23
C LEU A 131 35.25 2.10 4.44
N HIS A 132 34.48 2.64 5.39
CA HIS A 132 34.41 4.08 5.70
C HIS A 132 34.12 4.96 4.47
N PHE A 133 33.40 4.41 3.48
CA PHE A 133 33.01 5.16 2.30
C PHE A 133 31.85 6.09 2.64
N ASN A 134 32.11 7.40 2.60
CA ASN A 134 31.08 8.43 2.66
C ASN A 134 30.37 8.51 1.30
N LEU A 135 29.40 7.63 1.10
CA LEU A 135 28.55 7.57 -0.08
C LEU A 135 27.50 8.69 -0.04
N SER A 136 27.32 9.35 -1.17
CA SER A 136 26.39 10.47 -1.33
C SER A 136 24.94 9.98 -1.51
N VAL A 137 23.99 10.90 -1.36
CA VAL A 137 22.55 10.64 -1.60
C VAL A 137 22.28 10.22 -3.06
N MET A 138 23.14 10.59 -4.01
CA MET A 138 23.03 10.16 -5.41
C MET A 138 23.34 8.67 -5.57
N GLU A 139 24.31 8.17 -4.80
CA GLU A 139 24.76 6.77 -4.84
C GLU A 139 23.86 5.87 -3.98
N ILE A 140 23.44 6.36 -2.81
CA ILE A 140 22.56 5.65 -1.89
C ILE A 140 21.22 6.34 -1.83
N SER A 141 20.23 5.67 -2.39
CA SER A 141 18.84 6.09 -2.29
C SER A 141 18.07 5.11 -1.39
N PRO A 142 17.54 5.58 -0.25
CA PRO A 142 16.74 4.73 0.65
C PRO A 142 15.34 4.42 0.08
N LEU A 143 15.00 4.92 -1.10
CA LEU A 143 13.66 4.80 -1.67
C LEU A 143 13.22 3.36 -1.91
N CYS A 144 14.14 2.45 -2.24
CA CYS A 144 13.82 1.03 -2.38
C CYS A 144 13.33 0.43 -1.04
N ILE A 145 13.98 0.80 0.07
CA ILE A 145 13.63 0.35 1.42
C ILE A 145 12.29 0.95 1.84
N VAL A 146 12.12 2.26 1.65
CA VAL A 146 10.88 2.97 1.98
C VAL A 146 9.70 2.40 1.20
N TYR A 147 9.86 2.19 -0.10
CA TYR A 147 8.81 1.59 -0.94
C TYR A 147 8.49 0.16 -0.51
N CYS A 148 9.49 -0.65 -0.17
CA CYS A 148 9.30 -2.02 0.32
C CYS A 148 8.49 -2.04 1.63
N ILE A 149 8.93 -1.28 2.64
CA ILE A 149 8.24 -1.21 3.94
C ILE A 149 6.81 -0.69 3.79
N LEU A 150 6.63 0.42 3.05
CA LEU A 150 5.32 1.02 2.84
C LEU A 150 4.37 0.04 2.13
N SER A 151 4.87 -0.68 1.12
CA SER A 151 4.07 -1.68 0.39
C SER A 151 3.65 -2.84 1.30
N ILE A 152 4.54 -3.32 2.18
CA ILE A 152 4.21 -4.37 3.15
C ILE A 152 3.15 -3.87 4.15
N LEU A 153 3.36 -2.69 4.73
CA LEU A 153 2.44 -2.11 5.72
C LEU A 153 1.04 -1.89 5.13
N VAL A 154 0.96 -1.35 3.91
CA VAL A 154 -0.32 -1.13 3.24
C VAL A 154 -1.00 -2.46 2.90
N LEU A 155 -0.26 -3.46 2.41
CA LEU A 155 -0.83 -4.78 2.15
C LEU A 155 -1.35 -5.47 3.42
N GLN A 156 -0.65 -5.34 4.54
CA GLN A 156 -1.10 -5.85 5.84
C GLN A 156 -2.35 -5.12 6.31
N LEU A 157 -2.36 -3.79 6.26
CA LEU A 157 -3.49 -2.97 6.70
C LEU A 157 -4.74 -3.23 5.85
N VAL A 158 -4.59 -3.36 4.53
CA VAL A 158 -5.69 -3.75 3.63
C VAL A 158 -6.14 -5.18 3.94
N GLY A 159 -5.21 -6.12 4.13
CA GLY A 159 -5.52 -7.52 4.45
C GLY A 159 -6.24 -7.70 5.78
N ASP A 160 -5.93 -6.91 6.80
CA ASP A 160 -6.60 -6.99 8.09
C ASP A 160 -7.98 -6.32 8.05
N ASN A 161 -8.11 -5.22 7.31
CA ASN A 161 -9.42 -4.59 7.07
C ASN A 161 -10.36 -5.51 6.29
N THR A 162 -9.88 -6.21 5.26
CA THR A 162 -10.72 -7.13 4.48
C THR A 162 -11.18 -8.31 5.35
N LYS A 163 -10.30 -8.89 6.17
CA LYS A 163 -10.68 -9.95 7.12
C LYS A 163 -11.71 -9.47 8.14
N ALA A 164 -11.56 -8.25 8.67
CA ALA A 164 -12.50 -7.67 9.61
C ALA A 164 -13.89 -7.46 8.98
N GLU A 165 -13.95 -6.97 7.74
CA GLU A 165 -15.22 -6.80 7.03
C GLU A 165 -15.88 -8.14 6.68
N VAL A 166 -15.10 -9.16 6.27
CA VAL A 166 -15.63 -10.51 6.05
C VAL A 166 -16.17 -11.12 7.35
N ALA A 167 -15.48 -10.93 8.48
CA ALA A 167 -15.95 -11.41 9.78
C ALA A 167 -17.27 -10.73 10.21
N ARG A 168 -17.41 -9.41 9.99
CA ARG A 168 -18.66 -8.68 10.23
C ARG A 168 -19.78 -9.18 9.34
N ALA A 169 -19.51 -9.39 8.06
CA ALA A 169 -20.46 -9.94 7.10
C ALA A 169 -20.97 -11.33 7.55
N GLN A 170 -20.07 -12.21 8.00
CA GLN A 170 -20.43 -13.54 8.51
C GLN A 170 -21.27 -13.48 9.80
N GLN A 171 -20.96 -12.55 10.71
CA GLN A 171 -21.73 -12.35 11.93
C GLN A 171 -23.15 -11.86 11.63
N LEU A 172 -23.30 -10.89 10.72
CA LEU A 172 -24.61 -10.40 10.28
C LEU A 172 -25.45 -11.50 9.61
N ALA A 173 -24.83 -12.33 8.77
CA ALA A 173 -25.51 -13.46 8.13
C ALA A 173 -26.00 -14.50 9.15
N LYS A 174 -25.22 -14.79 10.21
CA LYS A 174 -25.66 -15.67 11.31
C LYS A 174 -26.84 -15.07 12.07
N LEU A 175 -26.79 -13.76 12.36
CA LEU A 175 -27.84 -13.05 13.10
C LEU A 175 -29.16 -13.04 12.32
N HIS A 176 -29.12 -12.87 11.00
CA HIS A 176 -30.29 -12.98 10.14
C HIS A 176 -30.93 -14.37 10.17
N ARG A 177 -30.12 -15.44 10.06
CA ARG A 177 -30.64 -16.82 10.13
C ARG A 177 -31.35 -17.12 11.46
N LEU A 178 -30.87 -16.52 12.55
CA LEU A 178 -31.48 -16.68 13.87
C LEU A 178 -32.78 -15.89 14.06
N MET A 179 -32.99 -14.80 13.30
CA MET A 179 -34.23 -14.00 13.36
C MET A 179 -35.34 -14.52 12.44
N VAL A 180 -35.00 -15.34 11.44
CA VAL A 180 -35.97 -15.93 10.49
C VAL A 180 -36.48 -17.29 10.96
N GLN A 181 -35.85 -17.91 11.97
CA GLN A 181 -36.37 -19.08 12.70
C GLN A 181 -37.29 -18.65 13.82
#